data_AF-A0A0J1D258-F1
#
_entry.id   AF-A0A0J1D258-F1
#
_cell.length_a   1.000
_cell.length_b   1.000
_cell.length_c   1.000
_cell.angle_alpha   90.00
_cell.angle_beta   90.00
_cell.angle_gamma   90.00
#
_symmetry.space_group_name_H-M   'P 1'
#
loop_
_entity.id
_entity.type
_entity.pdbx_description
1 polymer ?
#
loop_
_entity_poly.entity_id
_entity_poly.type
_entity_poly.pdbx_seq_one_letter_code
_entity_poly.pdbx_strand_id
1 'polypeptide(L)'
;MNTEVLQGACHCGRVRFEVRTAVEPASRCNCSLCRRKGALMTPSFPADDLKILDGREALTLYQFNTRVAKHYFCKHCGIYTFHQTRMDPRLWRVNIGCLEGVDPYTLSASVTDGASSSVVEGA
;
A
#
# COMPACT_ATOMS: atom_id res chain seq x y z
N MET A 1 18.32 -2.95 -7.00
CA MET A 1 16.98 -3.14 -7.58
C MET A 1 16.70 -1.94 -8.45
N ASN A 2 16.31 -2.13 -9.71
CA ASN A 2 15.98 -1.00 -10.57
C ASN A 2 14.61 -0.45 -10.15
N THR A 3 14.58 0.84 -9.84
CA THR A 3 13.35 1.56 -9.55
C THR A 3 12.88 2.25 -10.83
N GLU A 4 11.59 2.22 -11.08
CA GLU A 4 10.97 2.81 -12.27
C GLU A 4 9.84 3.72 -11.84
N VAL A 5 9.48 4.68 -12.71
CA VAL A 5 8.31 5.52 -12.51
C VAL A 5 7.10 4.78 -13.07
N LEU A 6 6.18 4.40 -12.19
CA LEU A 6 5.00 3.61 -12.51
C LEU A 6 3.73 4.44 -12.27
N GLN A 7 2.79 4.35 -13.20
CA GLN A 7 1.45 4.91 -13.01
C GLN A 7 0.58 3.91 -12.23
N GLY A 8 -0.33 4.44 -11.42
CA GLY A 8 -1.30 3.63 -10.73
C GLY A 8 -2.62 4.34 -10.48
N ALA A 9 -3.66 3.53 -10.33
CA ALA A 9 -5.01 4.01 -10.08
C ALA A 9 -5.80 3.03 -9.21
N CYS A 10 -6.80 3.55 -8.50
CA CYS A 10 -7.86 2.70 -7.98
C CYS A 10 -8.74 2.16 -9.12
N HIS A 11 -9.52 1.11 -8.88
CA HIS A 11 -10.35 0.48 -9.91
C HIS A 11 -11.30 1.45 -10.66
N CYS A 12 -11.90 2.42 -9.97
CA CYS A 12 -12.80 3.39 -10.61
C CYS A 12 -12.09 4.57 -11.27
N GLY A 13 -10.74 4.61 -11.24
CA GLY A 13 -9.94 5.67 -11.86
C GLY A 13 -9.97 7.04 -11.16
N ARG A 14 -10.76 7.22 -10.09
CA ARG A 14 -10.86 8.51 -9.38
C ARG A 14 -9.58 8.89 -8.66
N VAL A 15 -8.95 7.93 -8.00
CA VAL A 15 -7.63 8.10 -7.39
C VAL A 15 -6.59 7.69 -8.41
N ARG A 16 -5.73 8.63 -8.80
CA ARG A 16 -4.59 8.41 -9.71
C ARG A 16 -3.31 8.91 -9.08
N PHE A 17 -2.24 8.15 -9.23
CA PHE A 17 -0.95 8.45 -8.64
C PHE A 17 0.18 7.94 -9.52
N GLU A 18 1.35 8.55 -9.33
CA GLU A 18 2.62 8.09 -9.87
C GLU A 18 3.52 7.69 -8.70
N VAL A 19 4.28 6.62 -8.86
CA VAL A 19 5.25 6.16 -7.86
C VAL A 19 6.58 5.77 -8.49
N ARG A 20 7.69 6.22 -7.92
CA ARG A 20 9.04 5.72 -8.24
C ARG A 20 9.38 4.56 -7.30
N THR A 21 9.34 3.32 -7.79
CA THR A 21 9.64 2.15 -6.96
C THR A 21 10.03 0.94 -7.78
N ALA A 22 10.52 -0.10 -7.11
CA ALA A 22 10.63 -1.43 -7.69
C ALA A 22 9.34 -2.21 -7.38
N VAL A 23 9.02 -3.25 -8.16
CA VAL A 23 7.89 -4.16 -7.84
C VAL A 23 8.33 -5.36 -7.00
N GLU A 24 9.62 -5.68 -6.99
CA GLU A 24 10.21 -6.77 -6.22
C GLU A 24 11.36 -6.29 -5.31
N PRO A 25 11.57 -6.92 -4.13
CA PRO A 25 10.80 -8.05 -3.59
C PRO A 25 9.39 -7.64 -3.13
N ALA A 26 8.39 -8.36 -3.64
CA ALA A 26 7.01 -8.15 -3.24
C ALA A 26 6.72 -8.87 -1.93
N SER A 27 5.86 -8.30 -1.09
CA SER A 27 5.47 -8.99 0.14
C SER A 27 4.04 -8.74 0.58
N ARG A 28 3.49 -9.73 1.27
CA ARG A 28 2.24 -9.64 2.03
C ARG A 28 2.55 -9.56 3.52
N CYS A 29 1.55 -9.19 4.31
CA CYS A 29 1.62 -9.23 5.76
C CYS A 29 0.43 -10.03 6.30
N ASN A 30 0.67 -10.88 7.30
CA ASN A 30 -0.35 -11.76 7.89
C ASN A 30 -1.11 -11.12 9.08
N CYS A 31 -0.90 -9.84 9.41
CA CYS A 31 -1.62 -9.18 10.51
C CYS A 31 -3.14 -9.17 10.26
N SER A 32 -3.93 -8.88 11.30
CA SER A 32 -5.39 -8.93 11.25
C SER A 32 -6.00 -8.06 10.13
N LEU A 33 -5.42 -6.89 9.84
CA LEU A 33 -5.85 -6.03 8.73
C LEU A 33 -5.35 -6.55 7.38
N CYS A 34 -4.06 -6.86 7.25
CA CYS A 34 -3.43 -7.17 5.97
C CYS A 34 -3.95 -8.49 5.36
N ARG A 35 -4.25 -9.50 6.19
CA ARG A 35 -4.89 -10.75 5.71
C ARG A 35 -6.27 -10.52 5.09
N ARG A 36 -7.01 -9.49 5.55
CA ARG A 36 -8.33 -9.11 5.00
C ARG A 36 -8.21 -8.32 3.70
N LYS A 37 -7.16 -7.50 3.58
CA LYS A 37 -6.89 -6.75 2.35
C LYS A 37 -6.41 -7.65 1.22
N GLY A 38 -5.62 -8.69 1.52
CA GLY A 38 -5.05 -9.61 0.54
C GLY A 38 -4.04 -8.99 -0.44
N ALA A 39 -3.75 -7.69 -0.30
CA ALA A 39 -2.90 -6.94 -1.23
C ALA A 39 -1.44 -7.40 -1.20
N LEU A 40 -0.86 -7.52 -2.39
CA LEU A 40 0.57 -7.68 -2.58
C LEU A 40 1.20 -6.28 -2.67
N MET A 41 2.22 -6.02 -1.85
CA MET A 41 2.79 -4.69 -1.69
C MET A 41 4.20 -4.61 -2.24
N THR A 42 4.54 -3.47 -2.84
CA THR A 42 5.91 -3.13 -3.28
C THR A 42 6.91 -3.16 -2.09
N PRO A 43 8.23 -3.17 -2.33
CA PRO A 43 9.19 -2.66 -1.37
C PRO A 43 8.82 -1.27 -0.84
N SER A 44 9.35 -0.93 0.33
CA SER A 44 9.19 0.40 0.90
C SER A 44 10.02 1.45 0.18
N PHE A 45 9.45 2.63 -0.02
CA PHE A 45 10.10 3.78 -0.65
C PHE A 45 9.82 5.08 0.16
N PRO A 46 10.64 6.14 0.02
CA PRO A 46 10.42 7.45 0.66
C PRO A 46 9.13 8.14 0.21
N ALA A 47 8.53 8.98 1.05
CA ALA A 47 7.30 9.71 0.71
C ALA A 47 7.38 10.52 -0.59
N ASP A 48 8.54 11.11 -0.89
CA ASP A 48 8.77 11.95 -2.08
C ASP A 48 8.65 11.18 -3.40
N ASP A 49 8.76 9.85 -3.36
CA ASP A 49 8.62 8.99 -4.52
C ASP A 49 7.15 8.67 -4.85
N LEU A 50 6.17 9.13 -4.06
CA LEU A 50 4.73 8.97 -4.35
C LEU A 50 4.07 10.32 -4.60
N LYS A 51 3.53 10.50 -5.81
CA LYS A 51 2.80 11.70 -6.20
C LYS A 51 1.34 11.37 -6.50
N ILE A 52 0.42 11.89 -5.70
CA ILE A 52 -1.02 11.82 -6.01
C ILE A 52 -1.31 12.83 -7.12
N LEU A 53 -1.71 12.33 -8.28
CA LEU A 53 -2.03 13.13 -9.46
C LEU A 53 -3.47 13.64 -9.41
N ASP A 54 -4.41 12.83 -8.91
CA ASP A 54 -5.82 13.19 -8.81
C ASP A 54 -6.56 12.40 -7.70
N GLY A 55 -7.73 12.90 -7.28
CA GLY A 55 -8.64 12.19 -6.37
C GLY A 55 -8.23 12.19 -4.91
N ARG A 56 -7.55 13.24 -4.43
CA ARG A 56 -7.18 13.38 -3.00
C ARG A 56 -8.43 13.34 -2.11
N GLU A 57 -9.51 13.94 -2.56
CA GLU A 57 -10.83 13.96 -1.90
C GLU A 57 -11.57 12.61 -1.97
N ALA A 58 -11.18 11.73 -2.89
CA ALA A 58 -11.70 10.36 -3.00
C ALA A 58 -10.99 9.37 -2.07
N LEU A 59 -9.84 9.75 -1.49
CA LEU A 59 -9.11 8.93 -0.53
C LEU A 59 -9.74 8.99 0.87
N THR A 60 -9.87 7.84 1.50
CA THR A 60 -10.19 7.70 2.92
C THR A 60 -9.00 7.15 3.67
N LEU A 61 -8.67 7.78 4.81
CA LEU A 61 -7.66 7.33 5.74
C LEU A 61 -8.26 6.37 6.76
N TYR A 62 -7.66 5.19 6.90
CA TYR A 62 -7.91 4.24 7.96
C TYR A 62 -6.67 4.06 8.84
N GLN A 63 -6.83 4.26 10.14
CA GLN A 63 -5.83 4.04 11.18
C GLN A 63 -6.46 3.20 12.29
N PHE A 64 -5.68 2.28 12.85
CA PHE A 64 -6.09 1.41 13.95
C PHE A 64 -4.88 1.13 14.87
N ASN A 65 -5.11 0.46 16.00
CA ASN A 65 -4.04 0.07 16.93
C ASN A 65 -3.22 1.30 17.37
N THR A 66 -1.90 1.33 17.16
CA THR A 66 -1.03 2.48 17.53
C THR A 66 -1.28 3.75 16.72
N ARG A 67 -2.13 3.68 15.68
CA ARG A 67 -2.42 4.78 14.74
C ARG A 67 -1.20 5.33 14.00
N VAL A 68 -0.08 4.60 14.00
CA VAL A 68 1.14 4.99 13.28
C VAL A 68 1.01 4.78 11.77
N ALA A 69 0.59 3.58 11.35
CA ALA A 69 0.34 3.30 9.94
C ALA A 69 -0.90 4.05 9.43
N LYS A 70 -0.76 4.67 8.25
CA LYS A 70 -1.86 5.39 7.58
C LYS A 70 -2.23 4.66 6.31
N HIS A 71 -3.36 3.95 6.31
CA HIS A 71 -3.82 3.20 5.15
C HIS A 71 -4.83 4.00 4.34
N TYR A 72 -4.59 4.14 3.05
CA TYR A 72 -5.47 4.90 2.16
C TYR A 72 -6.22 3.98 1.20
N PHE A 73 -7.54 4.21 1.07
CA PHE A 73 -8.38 3.48 0.12
C PHE A 73 -9.36 4.44 -0.57
N CYS A 74 -9.81 4.08 -1.77
CA CYS A 74 -10.82 4.86 -2.48
C CYS A 74 -12.20 4.67 -1.84
N LYS A 75 -12.85 5.76 -1.45
CA LYS A 75 -14.19 5.73 -0.84
C LYS A 75 -15.31 5.31 -1.81
N HIS A 76 -15.03 5.30 -3.11
CA HIS A 76 -16.02 4.96 -4.14
C HIS A 76 -15.97 3.49 -4.56
N CYS A 77 -14.78 2.90 -4.69
CA CYS A 77 -14.63 1.51 -5.13
C CYS A 77 -13.99 0.59 -4.09
N GLY A 78 -13.63 1.10 -2.90
CA GLY A 78 -13.04 0.31 -1.81
C GLY A 78 -11.58 -0.11 -2.02
N ILE A 79 -10.98 0.15 -3.19
CA ILE A 79 -9.62 -0.28 -3.48
C ILE A 79 -8.60 0.40 -2.56
N TYR A 80 -7.82 -0.43 -1.87
CA TYR A 80 -6.67 -0.06 -1.08
C TYR A 80 -5.47 0.26 -1.98
N THR A 81 -5.06 1.53 -2.02
CA THR A 81 -4.04 2.01 -2.96
C THR A 81 -2.64 1.95 -2.37
N PHE A 82 -2.40 2.64 -1.26
CA PHE A 82 -1.08 2.75 -0.64
C PHE A 82 -1.20 3.01 0.87
N HIS A 83 -0.07 2.92 1.57
CA HIS A 83 0.00 3.29 2.97
C HIS A 83 1.37 3.80 3.39
N GLN A 84 1.37 4.64 4.42
CA GLN A 84 2.53 4.93 5.24
C GLN A 84 2.74 3.78 6.23
N THR A 85 3.94 3.24 6.32
CA THR A 85 4.19 2.00 7.09
C THR A 85 4.19 2.24 8.59
N ARG A 86 3.94 1.18 9.37
CA ARG A 86 4.11 1.20 10.84
C ARG A 86 5.58 1.16 11.27
N MET A 87 6.42 0.46 10.51
CA MET A 87 7.82 0.19 10.88
C MET A 87 8.69 1.45 10.79
N ASP A 88 8.48 2.25 9.75
CA ASP A 88 9.11 3.55 9.57
C ASP A 88 8.08 4.52 9.00
N PRO A 89 7.65 5.54 9.76
CA PRO A 89 6.70 6.55 9.29
C PRO A 89 7.19 7.38 8.10
N ARG A 90 8.49 7.34 7.75
CA ARG A 90 9.01 8.03 6.56
C ARG A 90 8.79 7.22 5.28
N LEU A 91 8.46 5.93 5.42
CA LEU A 91 8.36 4.99 4.32
C LEU A 91 6.90 4.69 3.96
N TRP A 92 6.70 4.47 2.67
CA TRP A 92 5.42 4.17 2.03
C TRP A 92 5.52 2.92 1.19
N ARG A 93 4.36 2.31 0.91
CA ARG A 93 4.23 1.15 0.01
C ARG A 93 2.94 1.25 -0.79
N VAL A 94 2.97 0.79 -2.04
CA VAL A 94 1.83 0.73 -2.95
C VAL A 94 1.35 -0.71 -3.12
N ASN A 95 0.04 -0.90 -3.24
CA ASN A 95 -0.57 -2.14 -3.67
C ASN A 95 -0.27 -2.37 -5.15
N ILE A 96 0.47 -3.44 -5.46
CA ILE A 96 0.91 -3.75 -6.83
C ILE A 96 -0.28 -3.91 -7.78
N GLY A 97 -1.42 -4.40 -7.30
CA GLY A 97 -2.63 -4.52 -8.13
C GLY A 97 -3.25 -3.17 -8.56
N CYS A 98 -2.72 -2.04 -8.10
CA CYS A 98 -3.09 -0.71 -8.58
C CYS A 98 -2.13 -0.17 -9.65
N LEU A 99 -1.00 -0.84 -9.92
CA LEU A 99 0.02 -0.38 -10.87
C LEU A 99 -0.32 -0.84 -12.29
N GLU A 100 -0.23 0.08 -13.24
CA GLU A 100 -0.49 -0.23 -14.65
C GLU A 100 0.60 -1.13 -15.22
N GLY A 101 0.22 -2.14 -16.02
CA GLY A 101 1.16 -3.02 -16.69
C GLY A 101 1.86 -4.05 -15.80
N VAL A 102 1.52 -4.15 -14.51
CA VAL A 102 2.10 -5.12 -13.58
C VAL A 102 1.05 -6.17 -13.21
N ASP A 103 1.30 -7.44 -13.54
CA ASP A 103 0.48 -8.55 -13.04
C ASP A 103 1.00 -9.02 -11.66
N PRO A 104 0.28 -8.77 -10.55
CA PRO A 104 0.73 -9.19 -9.23
C PRO A 104 0.71 -10.71 -9.05
N TYR A 105 0.03 -11.47 -9.91
CA TYR A 105 -0.05 -12.93 -9.81
C TYR A 105 1.17 -13.64 -10.42
N THR A 106 1.97 -12.96 -11.22
CA THR A 106 3.23 -13.52 -11.77
C THR A 106 4.43 -13.30 -10.84
N LEU A 107 4.27 -12.52 -9.78
CA LEU A 107 5.36 -12.17 -8.86
C LEU A 107 5.48 -13.17 -7.69
N SER A 108 6.72 -13.47 -7.32
CA SER A 108 7.00 -14.20 -6.07
C SER A 108 6.77 -13.30 -4.87
N ALA A 109 6.16 -13.83 -3.81
CA ALA A 109 5.77 -13.05 -2.64
C ALA A 109 6.21 -13.71 -1.33
N SER A 110 6.94 -12.96 -0.52
CA SER A 110 7.18 -13.31 0.88
C SER A 110 5.99 -12.91 1.76
N VAL A 111 5.90 -13.49 2.95
CA VAL A 111 4.92 -13.10 3.98
C VAL A 111 5.67 -12.61 5.20
N THR A 112 5.49 -11.33 5.55
CA THR A 112 5.97 -10.77 6.81
C THR A 112 5.05 -11.18 7.95
N ASP A 113 5.63 -11.62 9.08
CA ASP A 113 4.89 -11.91 10.30
C ASP A 113 4.49 -10.63 11.04
N GLY A 114 3.39 -10.03 10.61
CA GLY A 114 2.73 -8.94 11.32
C GLY A 114 1.71 -9.42 12.36
N ALA A 115 1.44 -10.71 12.48
CA ALA A 115 0.51 -11.25 13.48
C ALA A 115 1.11 -11.21 14.89
N SER A 116 2.44 -11.33 15.01
CA SER A 116 3.18 -11.20 16.26
C SER A 116 3.49 -9.75 16.67
N SER A 117 3.13 -8.77 15.84
CA SER A 117 3.33 -7.35 16.15
C SER A 117 2.49 -6.88 17.33
N SER A 118 3.06 -6.02 18.18
CA SER A 118 2.36 -5.43 19.32
C SER A 118 1.01 -4.83 18.96
N VAL A 119 -0.01 -5.22 19.72
CA VAL A 119 -1.38 -4.69 19.65
C VAL A 119 -1.67 -3.89 20.92
N VAL A 120 -2.25 -2.71 20.76
CA VAL A 120 -2.86 -1.93 21.83
C VAL A 120 -4.24 -2.53 22.06
N GLU A 121 -4.50 -3.01 23.27
CA GLU A 121 -5.79 -3.58 23.64
C GLU A 121 -6.88 -2.48 23.62
N GLY A 122 -8.06 -2.80 23.09
CA GLY A 122 -9.22 -1.90 23.09
C GLY A 122 -9.23 -0.79 22.02
N ALA A 123 -8.33 -0.86 21.02
CA ALA A 123 -8.24 0.12 19.92
C ALA A 123 -9.13 -0.19 18.71
#